data_AF-A0A955TCV0-F1
#
_entry.id   AF-A0A955TCV0-F1
#
_cell.length_a   1.000
_cell.length_b   1.000
_cell.length_c   1.000
_cell.angle_alpha   90.00
_cell.angle_beta   90.00
_cell.angle_gamma   90.00
#
_symmetry.space_group_name_H-M   'P 1'
#
loop_
_entity.id
_entity.type
_entity.pdbx_description
1 polymer ?
#
loop_
_entity_poly.entity_id
_entity_poly.type
_entity_poly.pdbx_seq_one_letter_code
_entity_poly.pdbx_strand_id
1 'polypeptide(L)'
;MALKKPDSDLGFTMIELTMVGITITILIAIALPNFLEAQIRAKVTASETDLALLGASLEEYYIEYRSYPPNVADSNGEGGLVGDNNPNLRGAALVVLTTPVSYLSVLPVDDFIT
;
A
#
# COMPACT_ATOMS: atom_id res chain seq x y z
N MET A 1 15.49 -52.15 -41.88
CA MET A 1 14.89 -51.26 -40.87
C MET A 1 16.03 -50.56 -40.13
N ALA A 2 16.35 -49.32 -40.49
CA ALA A 2 17.49 -48.60 -39.93
C ALA A 2 17.09 -47.90 -38.61
N LEU A 3 17.84 -48.13 -37.54
CA LEU A 3 17.58 -47.54 -36.21
C LEU A 3 18.13 -46.12 -36.15
N LYS A 4 17.20 -45.16 -36.08
CA LYS A 4 17.46 -43.73 -35.82
C LYS A 4 18.09 -43.62 -34.42
N LYS A 5 19.33 -43.13 -34.36
CA LYS A 5 20.03 -42.87 -33.11
C LYS A 5 19.43 -41.62 -32.44
N PRO A 6 19.14 -41.64 -31.13
CA PRO A 6 18.65 -40.46 -30.43
C PRO A 6 19.76 -39.42 -30.36
N ASP A 7 19.42 -38.17 -30.68
CA ASP A 7 20.33 -37.03 -30.55
C ASP A 7 20.57 -36.83 -29.04
N SER A 8 21.84 -36.80 -28.62
CA SER A 8 22.21 -36.70 -27.21
C SER A 8 21.94 -35.29 -26.69
N ASP A 9 21.01 -35.16 -25.76
CA ASP A 9 20.73 -33.90 -25.08
C ASP A 9 21.98 -33.39 -24.34
N LEU A 10 22.34 -32.13 -24.64
CA LEU A 10 23.44 -31.39 -24.06
C LEU A 10 23.13 -31.09 -22.58
N GLY A 11 24.02 -31.48 -21.67
CA GLY A 11 23.93 -31.16 -20.24
C GLY A 11 24.37 -29.73 -19.93
N PHE A 12 23.75 -29.12 -18.91
CA PHE A 12 24.05 -27.76 -18.44
C PHE A 12 25.40 -27.69 -17.72
N THR A 13 26.21 -26.68 -18.03
CA THR A 13 27.55 -26.51 -17.41
C THR A 13 27.47 -25.63 -16.16
N MET A 14 28.37 -25.87 -15.18
CA MET A 14 28.46 -24.98 -14.00
C MET A 14 28.85 -23.54 -14.38
N ILE A 15 29.59 -23.37 -15.48
CA ILE A 15 30.01 -22.05 -15.95
C ILE A 15 28.84 -21.26 -16.54
N GLU A 16 27.88 -21.92 -17.19
CA GLU A 16 26.65 -21.28 -17.66
C GLU A 16 25.81 -20.77 -16.49
N LEU A 17 25.62 -21.57 -15.43
CA LEU A 17 24.88 -21.11 -14.26
C LEU A 17 25.57 -19.92 -13.57
N THR A 18 26.89 -19.99 -13.47
CA THR A 18 27.68 -19.00 -12.73
C THR A 18 27.72 -17.66 -13.44
N MET A 19 27.92 -17.66 -14.77
CA MET A 19 27.95 -16.40 -15.54
C MET A 19 26.57 -15.71 -15.54
N VAL A 20 25.48 -16.49 -15.60
CA VAL A 20 24.11 -15.96 -15.46
C VAL A 20 23.89 -15.36 -14.06
N GLY A 21 24.33 -16.03 -12.99
CA GLY A 21 24.25 -15.48 -11.63
C GLY A 21 24.99 -14.15 -11.46
N ILE A 22 26.17 -14.02 -12.05
CA ILE A 22 26.98 -12.79 -11.99
C ILE A 22 26.25 -11.63 -12.67
N THR A 23 25.72 -11.86 -13.88
CA THR A 23 25.03 -10.81 -14.63
C THR A 23 23.73 -10.36 -13.94
N ILE A 24 22.93 -11.30 -13.41
CA ILE A 24 21.72 -10.96 -12.62
C ILE A 24 22.09 -10.12 -11.41
N THR A 25 23.17 -10.45 -10.71
CA THR A 25 23.62 -9.69 -9.53
C THR A 25 23.99 -8.26 -9.90
N ILE A 26 24.67 -8.05 -11.04
CA ILE A 26 25.02 -6.70 -11.53
C ILE A 26 23.75 -5.90 -11.87
N LEU A 27 22.77 -6.53 -12.53
CA LEU A 27 21.50 -5.88 -12.85
C LEU A 27 20.73 -5.47 -11.59
N ILE A 28 20.62 -6.37 -10.61
CA ILE A 28 19.95 -6.09 -9.33
C ILE A 28 20.68 -4.98 -8.57
N ALA A 29 22.01 -5.00 -8.54
CA ALA A 29 22.79 -3.98 -7.83
C ALA A 29 22.49 -2.55 -8.31
N ILE A 30 22.21 -2.38 -9.61
CA ILE A 30 21.88 -1.07 -10.19
C ILE A 30 20.37 -0.78 -10.07
N ALA A 31 19.52 -1.78 -10.30
CA ALA A 31 18.07 -1.59 -10.35
C ALA A 31 17.43 -1.45 -8.96
N LEU A 32 17.92 -2.19 -7.96
CA LEU A 32 17.34 -2.25 -6.63
C LEU A 32 17.31 -0.91 -5.88
N PRO A 33 18.38 -0.09 -5.84
CA PRO A 33 18.31 1.19 -5.12
C PRO A 33 17.25 2.13 -5.72
N ASN A 34 17.15 2.20 -7.05
CA ASN A 34 16.13 3.01 -7.71
C ASN A 34 14.72 2.44 -7.51
N PHE A 35 14.58 1.10 -7.50
CA PHE A 35 13.29 0.45 -7.24
C PHE A 35 12.77 0.73 -5.83
N LEU A 36 13.64 0.70 -4.82
CA LEU A 36 13.27 1.01 -3.43
C LEU A 36 12.86 2.48 -3.28
N GLU A 37 13.59 3.41 -3.91
CA GLU A 37 13.20 4.83 -3.90
C GLU A 37 11.85 5.05 -4.58
N ALA A 38 11.63 4.43 -5.74
CA ALA A 38 10.35 4.50 -6.45
C ALA A 38 9.20 3.92 -5.62
N GLN A 39 9.43 2.82 -4.89
CA GLN A 39 8.43 2.24 -4.00
C GLN A 39 8.05 3.21 -2.87
N ILE A 40 9.03 3.85 -2.23
CA ILE A 40 8.76 4.85 -1.18
C ILE A 40 7.99 6.04 -1.75
N ARG A 41 8.41 6.57 -2.91
CA ARG A 41 7.71 7.67 -3.58
C ARG A 41 6.25 7.29 -3.92
N ALA A 42 6.03 6.07 -4.41
CA ALA A 42 4.68 5.57 -4.70
C ALA A 42 3.80 5.53 -3.43
N LYS A 43 4.34 5.04 -2.30
CA LYS A 43 3.63 5.05 -1.02
C LYS A 43 3.29 6.46 -0.55
N VAL A 44 4.24 7.39 -0.62
CA VAL A 44 4.01 8.80 -0.24
C VAL A 44 2.93 9.42 -1.11
N THR A 45 3.00 9.25 -2.43
CA THR A 45 1.98 9.78 -3.35
C THR A 45 0.60 9.16 -3.13
N ALA A 46 0.54 7.86 -2.79
CA ALA A 46 -0.71 7.21 -2.41
C ALA A 46 -1.30 7.86 -1.14
N SER A 47 -0.50 8.02 -0.09
CA SER A 47 -0.94 8.68 1.15
C SER A 47 -1.38 10.14 0.93
N GLU A 48 -0.67 10.89 0.08
CA GLU A 48 -1.09 12.26 -0.29
C GLU A 48 -2.45 12.28 -0.99
N THR A 49 -2.69 11.32 -1.89
CA THR A 49 -3.96 11.18 -2.60
C THR A 49 -5.08 10.82 -1.63
N ASP A 50 -4.81 9.89 -0.72
CA ASP A 50 -5.76 9.46 0.30
C ASP A 50 -6.15 10.61 1.23
N LEU A 51 -5.19 11.43 1.67
CA LEU A 51 -5.46 12.62 2.49
C LEU A 51 -6.32 13.65 1.75
N ALA A 52 -6.08 13.85 0.45
CA ALA A 52 -6.89 14.75 -0.36
C ALA A 52 -8.35 14.25 -0.49
N LEU A 53 -8.54 12.94 -0.69
CA LEU A 53 -9.87 12.31 -0.71
C LEU A 53 -10.58 12.44 0.64
N LEU A 54 -9.87 12.21 1.74
CA LEU A 54 -10.41 12.40 3.09
C LEU A 54 -10.86 13.85 3.31
N GLY A 55 -10.03 14.84 2.95
CA GLY A 55 -10.40 16.25 3.05
C GLY A 55 -11.69 16.58 2.29
N ALA A 56 -11.78 16.16 1.02
CA ALA A 56 -12.97 16.35 0.20
C ALA A 56 -14.22 15.71 0.81
N SER A 57 -14.09 14.47 1.31
CA SER A 57 -15.22 13.76 1.94
C SER A 57 -15.69 14.43 3.25
N LEU A 58 -14.77 15.01 4.02
CA LEU A 58 -15.09 15.76 5.24
C LEU A 58 -15.80 17.08 4.93
N GLU A 59 -15.39 17.76 3.85
CA GLU A 59 -16.07 18.96 3.37
C GLU A 59 -17.50 18.65 2.89
N GLU A 60 -17.68 17.54 2.16
CA GLU A 60 -19.00 17.10 1.70
C GLU A 60 -19.93 16.77 2.88
N TYR A 61 -19.41 16.07 3.89
CA TYR A 61 -20.13 15.82 5.14
C TYR A 61 -20.50 17.12 5.88
N TYR A 62 -19.59 18.09 5.93
CA TYR A 62 -19.86 19.38 6.57
C TYR A 62 -20.95 20.17 5.84
N ILE A 63 -21.01 20.11 4.51
CA ILE A 63 -22.06 20.75 3.72
C ILE A 63 -23.45 20.19 4.09
N GLU A 64 -23.54 18.87 4.29
CA GLU A 64 -24.81 18.20 4.59
C GLU A 64 -25.22 18.36 6.07
N TYR A 65 -24.31 18.12 7.01
CA TYR A 65 -24.61 18.01 8.44
C TYR A 65 -24.19 19.25 9.26
N ARG A 66 -23.51 20.23 8.65
CA ARG A 66 -22.98 21.46 9.29
C ARG A 66 -22.09 21.21 10.51
N SER A 67 -21.55 20.00 10.60
CA SER A 67 -20.66 19.51 11.64
C SER A 67 -19.66 18.60 10.97
N TYR A 68 -18.44 18.50 11.50
CA TYR A 68 -17.54 17.42 11.11
C TYR A 68 -17.95 16.10 11.79
N PRO A 69 -17.56 14.93 11.25
CA PRO A 69 -17.88 13.64 11.87
C PRO A 69 -17.34 13.58 13.31
N PRO A 70 -18.15 13.07 14.27
CA PRO A 70 -17.71 12.94 15.65
C PRO A 70 -16.58 11.90 15.74
N ASN A 71 -15.56 12.20 16.54
CA ASN A 71 -14.53 11.22 16.87
C ASN A 71 -15.13 10.18 17.83
N VAL A 72 -15.15 8.91 17.43
CA VAL A 72 -15.66 7.79 18.25
C VAL A 72 -14.80 7.46 19.47
N ALA A 73 -13.64 8.10 19.64
CA ALA A 73 -12.79 7.88 20.81
C ALA A 73 -13.26 8.63 22.07
N ASP A 74 -14.44 9.26 22.05
CA ASP A 74 -14.83 10.10 23.17
C ASP A 74 -16.32 9.97 23.52
N SER A 75 -16.58 9.29 24.63
CA SER A 75 -17.88 9.28 25.29
C SER A 75 -18.17 10.55 26.09
N ASN A 76 -17.29 11.56 26.08
CA ASN A 76 -17.30 12.69 27.03
C ASN A 76 -17.28 14.10 26.41
N GLY A 77 -17.21 14.27 25.08
CA GLY A 77 -17.39 15.55 24.40
C GLY A 77 -16.16 16.49 24.34
N GLU A 78 -14.98 16.00 24.68
CA GLU A 78 -13.68 16.67 24.49
C GLU A 78 -12.89 15.96 23.39
N GLY A 79 -12.92 16.53 22.17
CA GLY A 79 -12.28 15.98 20.97
C GLY A 79 -10.86 15.45 21.20
N GLY A 80 -10.77 14.14 21.44
CA GLY A 80 -9.53 13.45 21.75
C GLY A 80 -8.67 13.29 20.50
N LEU A 81 -7.62 14.09 20.40
CA LEU A 81 -6.51 13.83 19.47
C LEU A 81 -5.83 12.53 19.88
N VAL A 82 -5.91 11.49 19.05
CA VAL A 82 -4.90 10.41 18.85
C VAL A 82 -4.17 9.94 20.14
N GLY A 83 -4.91 9.73 21.23
CA GLY A 83 -4.34 9.36 22.54
C GLY A 83 -4.74 7.97 23.04
N ASP A 84 -5.85 7.43 22.53
CA ASP A 84 -6.28 6.09 22.89
C ASP A 84 -5.51 5.07 22.06
N ASN A 85 -4.54 4.44 22.70
CA ASN A 85 -3.68 3.37 22.17
C ASN A 85 -4.46 2.08 21.81
N ASN A 86 -5.78 2.16 21.61
CA ASN A 86 -6.61 1.06 21.18
C ASN A 86 -6.59 0.99 19.64
N PRO A 87 -5.85 0.03 19.05
CA PRO A 87 -5.72 -0.07 17.60
C PRO A 87 -7.06 -0.32 16.89
N ASN A 88 -8.09 -0.79 17.62
CA ASN A 88 -9.42 -1.05 17.06
C ASN A 88 -10.28 0.22 16.87
N LEU A 89 -9.87 1.36 17.41
CA LEU A 89 -10.59 2.65 17.28
C LEU A 89 -9.94 3.60 16.26
N ARG A 90 -8.74 3.25 15.75
CA ARG A 90 -8.03 4.01 14.71
C ARG A 90 -8.85 3.95 13.42
N GLY A 91 -9.56 5.01 13.10
CA GLY A 91 -10.40 5.11 11.89
C GLY A 91 -11.90 4.94 12.12
N ALA A 92 -12.34 4.61 13.34
CA ALA A 92 -13.76 4.46 13.61
C ALA A 92 -14.52 5.81 13.60
N ALA A 93 -13.82 6.95 13.72
CA ALA A 93 -14.37 8.29 13.47
C ALA A 93 -14.70 8.53 11.98
N LEU A 94 -13.98 7.85 11.08
CA LEU A 94 -14.16 7.95 9.64
C LEU A 94 -15.21 6.95 9.12
N VAL A 95 -15.73 6.04 9.95
CA VAL A 95 -16.80 5.08 9.56
C VAL A 95 -18.07 5.80 9.11
N VAL A 96 -18.31 7.03 9.59
CA VAL A 96 -19.45 7.86 9.18
C VAL A 96 -19.28 8.38 7.74
N LEU A 97 -18.04 8.41 7.21
CA LEU A 97 -17.77 8.76 5.81
C LEU A 97 -18.03 7.58 4.85
N THR A 98 -18.11 6.35 5.36
CA THR A 98 -18.37 5.14 4.55
C THR A 98 -19.78 4.58 4.75
N THR A 99 -20.53 5.02 5.78
CA THR A 99 -21.89 4.55 6.08
C THR A 99 -22.75 5.62 6.78
N PRO A 100 -24.06 5.77 6.50
CA PRO A 100 -24.88 5.18 5.42
C PRO A 100 -24.90 6.01 4.12
N VAL A 101 -24.45 7.27 4.14
CA VAL A 101 -24.15 8.06 2.94
C VAL A 101 -22.62 8.02 2.76
N SER A 102 -22.17 7.42 1.66
CA SER A 102 -20.75 7.18 1.39
C SER A 102 -20.14 8.40 0.71
N TYR A 103 -19.46 9.23 1.50
CA TYR A 103 -18.58 10.31 1.04
C TYR A 103 -17.20 9.78 0.63
N LEU A 104 -16.87 8.57 1.09
CA LEU A 104 -15.65 7.87 0.80
C LEU A 104 -15.95 6.38 0.58
N SER A 105 -15.38 5.78 -0.46
CA SER A 105 -15.69 4.40 -0.87
C SER A 105 -14.97 3.35 -0.02
N VAL A 106 -13.75 3.61 0.41
CA VAL A 106 -12.92 2.75 1.26
C VAL A 106 -12.02 3.63 2.11
N LEU A 107 -11.95 3.38 3.42
CA LEU A 107 -11.01 4.09 4.30
C LEU A 107 -9.57 3.75 3.89
N PRO A 108 -8.71 4.75 3.65
CA PRO A 108 -7.32 4.49 3.34
C PRO A 108 -6.63 3.83 4.54
N VAL A 109 -5.82 2.81 4.25
CA VAL A 109 -4.98 2.13 5.23
C VAL A 109 -3.60 2.80 5.20
N ASP A 110 -3.03 3.06 6.38
CA ASP A 110 -1.72 3.70 6.47
C ASP A 110 -0.61 2.68 6.16
N ASP A 111 -0.01 2.83 4.97
CA ASP A 111 1.05 2.00 4.40
C ASP A 111 2.41 2.07 5.16
N PHE A 112 2.54 2.94 6.17
CA PHE A 112 3.75 3.08 6.99
C PHE A 112 3.66 2.39 8.35
N ILE A 113 2.47 1.97 8.79
CA ILE A 113 2.25 1.31 10.09
C ILE A 113 1.91 -0.18 9.97
N THR A 114 1.74 -0.71 8.76
CA THR A 114 1.62 -2.14 8.42
C THR A 114 2.86 -2.66 7.72
#